data_AF-A0A015KKG0-F1
#
_entry.id   AF-A0A015KKG0-F1
#
_cell.length_a   1.000
_cell.length_b   1.000
_cell.length_c   1.000
_cell.angle_alpha   90.00
_cell.angle_beta   90.00
_cell.angle_gamma   90.00
#
_symmetry.space_group_name_H-M   'P 1'
#
loop_
_entity.id
_entity.type
_entity.pdbx_description
1 polymer ?
#
loop_
_entity_poly.entity_id
_entity_poly.type
_entity_poly.pdbx_seq_one_letter_code
_entity_poly.pdbx_strand_id
1 'polypeptide(L)' 'MELDKIHEFIEGLRPEFVVPVQSAMPQTVEEAMEKAQALETAFSMGMDLSVYLMIPGYLQNMNGGMIPARTNLAMY' A
#
# COMPACT_ATOMS: atom_id res chain seq x y z
N MET A 1 -23.74 -5.35 11.67
CA MET A 1 -23.88 -4.28 10.66
C MET A 1 -22.79 -4.45 9.61
N GLU A 2 -22.89 -3.80 8.45
CA GLU A 2 -21.87 -3.99 7.40
C GLU A 2 -20.49 -3.46 7.81
N LEU A 3 -20.47 -2.38 8.61
CA LEU A 3 -19.26 -1.88 9.27
C LEU A 3 -18.60 -2.92 10.20
N ASP A 4 -19.39 -3.72 10.93
CA ASP A 4 -18.84 -4.76 11.81
C ASP A 4 -18.11 -5.84 11.00
N LYS A 5 -18.66 -6.22 9.83
CA LYS A 5 -18.02 -7.19 8.94
C LYS A 5 -16.76 -6.64 8.29
N ILE A 6 -16.74 -5.35 7.99
CA ILE A 6 -15.54 -4.66 7.46
C ILE A 6 -14.45 -4.64 8.53
N HIS A 7 -14.80 -4.32 9.78
CA HIS A 7 -13.85 -4.36 10.88
C HIS A 7 -13.31 -5.77 11.13
N GLU A 8 -14.18 -6.78 11.18
CA GLU A 8 -13.77 -8.19 11.34
C GLU A 8 -12.84 -8.64 10.20
N PHE A 9 -13.15 -8.25 8.96
CA PHE A 9 -12.28 -8.53 7.81
C PHE A 9 -10.91 -7.88 7.96
N ILE A 10 -10.87 -6.59 8.34
CA ILE A 10 -9.63 -5.82 8.50
C ILE A 10 -8.78 -6.36 9.65
N GLU A 11 -9.39 -6.78 10.77
CA GLU A 11 -8.68 -7.40 11.90
C GLU A 11 -8.04 -8.75 11.54
N GLY A 12 -8.63 -9.48 10.57
CA GLY A 12 -8.09 -10.72 10.05
C GLY A 12 -6.93 -10.56 9.06
N LEU A 13 -6.63 -9.34 8.60
CA LEU A 13 -5.54 -9.09 7.66
C LEU A 13 -4.17 -9.09 8.36
N ARG A 14 -3.12 -9.33 7.56
CA ARG A 14 -1.74 -9.11 8.02
C ARG A 14 -1.57 -7.64 8.45
N PRO A 15 -0.84 -7.35 9.55
CA PRO A 15 -0.73 -6.01 10.12
C PRO A 15 -0.21 -4.95 9.13
N GLU A 16 0.60 -5.36 8.14
CA GLU A 16 1.11 -4.50 7.07
C GLU A 16 0.00 -3.97 6.15
N PHE A 17 -1.12 -4.68 6.06
CA PHE A 17 -2.24 -4.34 5.18
C PHE A 17 -3.39 -3.62 5.89
N VAL A 18 -3.44 -3.67 7.22
CA VAL A 18 -4.50 -3.05 8.03
C VAL A 18 -4.57 -1.54 7.77
N VAL A 19 -3.45 -0.83 7.90
CA VAL A 19 -3.42 0.65 7.75
C VAL A 19 -3.78 1.09 6.33
N PRO A 20 -3.22 0.50 5.26
CA PRO A 20 -3.62 0.83 3.88
C PRO A 20 -5.10 0.55 3.58
N VAL A 21 -5.64 -0.59 4.01
CA VAL A 21 -7.05 -0.96 3.75
C VAL A 21 -7.99 -0.07 4.56
N GLN A 22 -7.69 0.24 5.82
CA GLN A 22 -8.47 1.20 6.62
C GLN A 22 -8.45 2.61 6.02
N SER A 23 -7.29 3.05 5.52
CA SER A 23 -7.13 4.39 4.92
C SER A 23 -7.91 4.55 3.62
N ALA A 24 -8.22 3.46 2.93
CA ALA A 24 -9.11 3.47 1.77
C ALA A 24 -10.59 3.69 2.15
N MET A 25 -10.93 3.65 3.45
CA MET A 25 -12.28 3.82 4.00
C MET A 25 -13.36 3.01 3.24
N PRO A 26 -13.19 1.68 3.12
CA PRO A 26 -14.11 0.83 2.36
C PRO A 26 -15.52 0.91 2.95
N GLN A 27 -16.51 1.02 2.09
CA GLN A 27 -17.93 1.06 2.46
C GLN A 27 -18.56 -0.34 2.46
N THR A 28 -17.92 -1.29 1.78
CA THR A 28 -18.34 -2.69 1.70
C THR A 28 -17.17 -3.63 1.99
N VAL A 29 -17.49 -4.88 2.37
CA VAL A 29 -16.49 -5.93 2.57
C VAL A 29 -15.76 -6.26 1.25
N GLU A 30 -16.48 -6.19 0.13
CA GLU A 30 -15.92 -6.45 -1.20
C GLU A 30 -14.84 -5.43 -1.59
N GLU A 31 -15.07 -4.14 -1.30
CA GLU A 31 -14.05 -3.09 -1.50
C GLU A 31 -12.82 -3.34 -0.61
N ALA A 32 -13.02 -3.74 0.65
CA ALA A 32 -11.93 -4.07 1.54
C ALA A 32 -11.12 -5.27 1.03
N MET A 33 -11.80 -6.28 0.49
CA MET A 33 -11.19 -7.47 -0.13
C MET A 33 -10.38 -7.12 -1.39
N GLU A 34 -10.96 -6.37 -2.33
CA GLU A 34 -10.24 -5.96 -3.54
C GLU A 34 -8.97 -5.18 -3.21
N LYS A 35 -9.04 -4.27 -2.22
CA LYS A 35 -7.87 -3.52 -1.77
C LYS A 35 -6.82 -4.42 -1.14
N ALA A 36 -7.21 -5.31 -0.23
CA ALA A 36 -6.30 -6.27 0.38
C ALA A 36 -5.62 -7.16 -0.67
N GLN A 37 -6.35 -7.60 -1.69
CA GLN A 37 -5.83 -8.41 -2.78
C GLN A 37 -4.85 -7.64 -3.68
N ALA A 38 -5.15 -6.37 -3.98
CA ALA A 38 -4.23 -5.50 -4.72
C ALA A 38 -2.92 -5.27 -3.94
N LEU A 39 -3.02 -5.05 -2.62
CA LEU A 39 -1.88 -4.96 -1.70
C LEU A 39 -1.05 -6.25 -1.68
N GLU A 40 -1.69 -7.41 -1.55
CA GLU A 40 -1.02 -8.70 -1.54
C GLU A 40 -0.34 -9.02 -2.88
N THR A 41 -0.97 -8.66 -4.00
CA THR A 41 -0.41 -8.86 -5.34
C THR A 41 0.84 -8.01 -5.53
N ALA A 42 0.78 -6.73 -5.16
CA ALA A 42 1.93 -5.84 -5.25
C ALA A 42 3.07 -6.27 -4.30
N PHE A 43 2.74 -6.76 -3.10
CA PHE A 43 3.72 -7.33 -2.17
C PHE A 43 4.39 -8.60 -2.72
N SER A 44 3.60 -9.50 -3.33
CA SER A 44 4.08 -10.75 -3.93
C SER A 44 4.96 -10.53 -5.16
N MET A 45 4.74 -9.44 -5.90
CA MET A 45 5.58 -9.03 -7.03
C MET A 45 6.94 -8.47 -6.59
N GLY A 46 7.25 -8.42 -5.28
CA GLY A 46 8.50 -7.88 -4.76
C GLY A 46 8.64 -6.39 -4.97
N MET A 47 7.53 -5.67 -5.21
CA MET A 47 7.52 -4.23 -5.11
C MET A 47 7.66 -3.90 -3.63
N ASP A 48 8.82 -3.35 -3.26
CA ASP A 48 9.07 -2.76 -1.95
C ASP A 48 8.12 -1.55 -1.80
N LEU A 49 6.90 -1.85 -1.36
CA LEU A 49 5.81 -0.91 -1.17
C LEU A 49 6.10 -0.12 0.10
N SER A 50 7.09 0.78 0.01
CA SER A 50 7.23 1.82 1.01
C SER A 50 5.90 2.58 1.09
N VAL A 51 5.36 2.76 2.29
CA VAL A 51 4.09 3.44 2.57
C VAL A 51 3.99 4.80 1.85
N TYR A 52 5.13 5.42 1.57
CA TYR A 52 5.26 6.66 0.79
C TYR A 52 4.83 6.53 -0.68
N LEU A 53 5.05 5.38 -1.34
CA LEU A 53 4.68 5.14 -2.74
C LEU A 53 3.17 4.95 -2.94
N MET A 54 2.43 4.66 -1.86
CA MET A 54 0.97 4.55 -1.88
C MET A 54 0.25 5.90 -1.73
N ILE A 55 0.99 6.99 -1.50
CA ILE A 55 0.42 8.34 -1.43
C ILE A 55 0.12 8.81 -2.86
N PRO A 56 -1.16 9.11 -3.22
CA PRO A 56 -1.49 9.65 -4.53
C PRO A 56 -0.76 11.00 -4.72
N GLY A 57 0.14 11.04 -5.71
CA GLY A 57 1.02 12.19 -5.98
C GLY A 57 2.51 11.95 -5.76
N TYR A 58 2.91 10.83 -5.15
CA TYR A 58 4.34 10.51 -4.95
C TYR A 58 5.00 9.90 -6.20
N LEU A 59 4.20 9.30 -7.09
CA LEU A 59 4.65 8.80 -8.38
C LEU A 59 4.31 9.79 -9.51
N GLN A 60 5.05 10.89 -9.57
CA GLN A 60 5.23 11.63 -10.81
C GLN A 60 6.53 12.45 -10.77
N ASN A 61 7.58 11.91 -11.38
CA ASN A 61 8.51 12.75 -12.14
C ASN A 61 8.54 12.25 -13.58
N MET A 62 7.61 12.79 -14.38
CA MET A 62 7.47 12.57 -15.82
C MET A 62 8.57 13.29 -16.65
N ASN A 63 9.71 13.66 -16.06
CA ASN A 63 10.84 14.31 -16.76
C ASN A 63 12.09 13.42 -16.92
N GLY A 64 11.94 12.09 -16.92
CA GLY A 64 12.94 11.20 -17.52
C GLY A 64 14.31 11.13 -16.84
N GLY A 65 14.40 11.43 -15.53
CA GLY A 65 15.64 11.27 -14.76
C GLY A 65 15.53 10.13 -13.75
N MET A 66 16.33 9.07 -13.90
CA MET A 66 16.53 8.06 -12.87
C MET A 66 17.26 8.70 -11.67
N ILE A 67 16.58 8.83 -10.52
CA ILE A 67 17.27 9.10 -9.26
C ILE A 67 17.28 7.78 -8.46
N PRO A 68 18.46 7.17 -8.24
CA PRO A 68 18.56 5.94 -7.46
C PRO A 68 18.18 6.22 -6.00
N ALA A 69 17.42 5.32 -5.39
CA ALA A 69 16.89 5.46 -4.04
C ALA A 69 17.95 5.45 -2.91
N ARG A 70 19.26 5.37 -3.23
CA ARG A 70 20.34 5.29 -2.24
C ARG A 70 21.63 5.94 -2.75
N THR A 71 21.77 7.24 -2.59
CA THR A 71 23.10 7.87 -2.58
C THR A 71 23.74 7.59 -1.21
N ASN A 72 24.28 6.39 -1.01
CA ASN A 72 25.26 6.17 0.05
C ASN A 72 26.64 6.50 -0.53
N LEU A 73 27.00 7.79 -0.49
CA LEU A 73 28.34 8.24 -0.82
C LEU A 73 29.24 8.00 0.40
N ALA A 74 29.69 6.76 0.59
CA ALA A 74 30.88 6.52 1.39
C ALA A 74 32.07 7.06 0.58
N MET A 75 32.57 8.23 0.97
CA MET A 75 33.84 8.76 0.45
C MET A 75 35.00 7.98 1.08
N TYR A 76 35.76 7.27 0.24
CA TYR A 76 37.18 6.97 0.46
C TYR A 76 37.90 6.94 -0.89
#